data_AF-A0A7C1PCP6-F1
#
_entry.id   AF-A0A7C1PCP6-F1
#
_cell.length_a   1.000
_cell.length_b   1.000
_cell.length_c   1.000
_cell.angle_alpha   90.00
_cell.angle_beta   90.00
_cell.angle_gamma   90.00
#
_symmetry.space_group_name_H-M   'P 1'
#
loop_
_entity.id
_entity.type
_entity.pdbx_description
1 polymer ?
#
loop_
_entity_poly.entity_id
_entity_poly.type
_entity_poly.pdbx_seq_one_letter_code
_entity_poly.pdbx_strand_id
1 'polypeptide(L)' 'MKLLCDQMLGTLAKWLRLLGFDVYYVDDKTTDDRILDIAKREKRAIISRDKQLIERA' A
#
# COMPACT_ATOMS: atom_id res chain seq x y z
N MET A 1 10.45 -2.20 8.32
CA MET A 1 9.78 -2.69 7.09
C MET A 1 8.80 -1.63 6.65
N LYS A 2 8.83 -1.21 5.37
CA LYS A 2 7.90 -0.22 4.83
C LYS A 2 6.76 -0.91 4.12
N LEU A 3 5.54 -0.49 4.42
CA LEU A 3 4.32 -1.05 3.90
C LEU A 3 3.60 -0.01 3.05
N LEU A 4 2.88 -0.50 2.05
CA LEU A 4 1.93 0.26 1.29
C LEU A 4 0.59 -0.49 1.33
N CYS A 5 -0.46 0.15 1.84
CA CYS A 5 -1.80 -0.40 1.90
C CYS A 5 -2.70 0.33 0.90
N ASP A 6 -3.44 -0.45 0.11
CA ASP A 6 -4.50 0.09 -0.74
C ASP A 6 -5.69 0.63 0.08
N GLN A 7 -6.64 1.27 -0.61
CA GLN A 7 -7.85 1.81 0.01
C GLN A 7 -8.72 0.74 0.66
N MET A 8 -8.64 -0.52 0.21
CA MET A 8 -9.41 -1.63 0.76
C MET A 8 -8.96 -2.01 2.17
N LEU A 9 -7.80 -1.55 2.61
CA LEU A 9 -7.15 -1.94 3.87
C LEU A 9 -7.03 -0.80 4.87
N GLY A 10 -7.92 0.20 4.83
CA GLY A 10 -7.88 1.36 5.74
C GLY A 10 -7.83 1.01 7.23
N THR A 11 -8.60 0.01 7.69
CA THR A 11 -8.54 -0.44 9.10
C THR A 11 -7.20 -1.09 9.43
N LEU A 12 -6.66 -1.91 8.53
CA LEU A 12 -5.35 -2.55 8.72
C LEU A 12 -4.24 -1.51 8.74
N ALA A 13 -4.27 -0.55 7.81
CA ALA A 13 -3.29 0.54 7.75
C ALA A 13 -3.25 1.35 9.04
N LYS A 14 -4.42 1.62 9.65
CA LYS A 14 -4.51 2.28 10.96
C LYS A 14 -3.81 1.47 12.05
N TRP A 15 -4.11 0.17 12.17
CA TRP A 15 -3.48 -0.69 13.18
C TRP A 15 -1.97 -0.82 12.98
N LEU A 16 -1.52 -1.00 11.75
CA LEU A 16 -0.09 -1.09 11.44
C LEU A 16 0.65 0.20 11.83
N ARG A 17 0.06 1.38 11.59
CA ARG A 17 0.63 2.66 12.05
C ARG A 17 0.69 2.75 13.58
N LEU A 18 -0.36 2.32 14.28
CA LEU A 18 -0.39 2.30 15.75
C LEU A 18 0.68 1.36 16.33
N LEU A 19 0.97 0.25 15.64
CA LEU A 19 2.03 -0.69 15.99
C LEU A 19 3.44 -0.19 15.62
N GLY A 20 3.58 1.00 15.05
CA GLY A 20 4.87 1.62 14.72
C GLY A 20 5.45 1.25 13.35
N PHE A 21 4.67 0.64 12.46
CA PHE A 21 5.11 0.38 11.09
C PHE A 21 5.02 1.64 10.21
N ASP A 22 5.99 1.81 9.31
CA ASP A 22 5.94 2.82 8.25
C ASP A 22 4.95 2.35 7.17
N VAL A 23 3.75 2.93 7.17
CA VAL A 23 2.65 2.53 6.28
C VAL A 23 2.20 3.73 5.45
N TYR A 24 2.42 3.61 4.14
CA TYR A 24 1.81 4.47 3.15
C TYR A 24 0.40 3.96 2.85
N TYR A 25 -0.62 4.80 3.07
CA TYR A 25 -2.01 4.45 2.76
C TYR A 25 -2.41 5.22 1.51
N VAL A 26 -2.81 4.49 0.47
CA VAL A 26 -3.12 5.08 -0.84
C VAL A 26 -4.49 5.75 -0.81
N ASP A 27 -4.61 6.92 -1.45
CA ASP A 27 -5.89 7.62 -1.64
C ASP A 27 -6.69 7.08 -2.83
N ASP A 28 -7.96 7.48 -2.93
CA ASP A 28 -8.91 7.14 -4.01
C ASP A 28 -8.56 7.68 -5.39
N LYS A 29 -7.62 8.63 -5.47
CA LYS A 29 -7.26 9.35 -6.69
C LYS A 29 -5.95 8.85 -7.29
N THR A 30 -5.21 8.01 -6.58
CA THR A 30 -3.93 7.48 -7.03
C THR A 30 -4.16 6.27 -7.91
N THR A 31 -3.61 6.32 -9.13
CA THR A 31 -3.66 5.24 -10.11
C THR A 31 -2.73 4.10 -9.74
N ASP A 32 -3.08 2.85 -10.09
CA ASP A 32 -2.27 1.66 -9.86
C ASP A 32 -0.80 1.84 -10.27
N ASP A 33 -0.52 2.43 -11.44
CA ASP A 33 0.85 2.62 -11.90
C ASP A 33 1.68 3.51 -10.98
N ARG A 34 1.06 4.53 -10.37
CA ARG A 34 1.72 5.36 -9.35
C ARG A 34 1.95 4.60 -8.06
N ILE A 35 0.99 3.76 -7.64
CA ILE A 35 1.14 2.90 -6.47
C ILE A 35 2.36 1.99 -6.64
N LEU A 36 2.47 1.37 -7.81
CA LEU A 36 3.58 0.47 -8.15
C LEU A 36 4.92 1.22 -8.21
N ASP A 37 4.97 2.41 -8.82
CA ASP A 37 6.19 3.23 -8.87
C ASP A 37 6.65 3.65 -7.47
N ILE A 38 5.74 4.09 -6.59
CA ILE A 38 6.07 4.42 -5.19
C ILE A 38 6.61 3.18 -4.45
N ALA A 39 5.91 2.04 -4.57
CA ALA A 39 6.33 0.81 -3.92
C ALA A 39 7.73 0.36 -4.38
N LYS A 40 8.02 0.44 -5.68
CA LYS A 40 9.32 0.09 -6.26
C LYS A 40 10.42 1.05 -5.84
N ARG A 41 10.20 2.36 -5.94
CA ARG A 41 11.18 3.40 -5.58
C ARG A 41 11.53 3.37 -4.10
N GLU A 42 10.52 3.22 -3.25
CA GLU A 42 10.70 3.26 -1.79
C GLU A 42 10.92 1.88 -1.16
N LYS A 43 10.96 0.81 -1.97
CA LYS A 43 11.07 -0.59 -1.53
C LYS A 43 10.02 -0.95 -0.48
N ARG A 44 8.76 -0.58 -0.73
CA ARG A 44 7.62 -0.89 0.13
C ARG A 44 6.98 -2.21 -0.30
N ALA A 45 6.58 -3.03 0.66
CA ALA A 45 5.73 -4.18 0.38
C ALA A 45 4.28 -3.72 0.20
N ILE A 46 3.68 -4.07 -0.94
CA ILE A 46 2.28 -3.79 -1.22
C ILE A 46 1.42 -4.83 -0.49
N ILE A 47 0.44 -4.35 0.26
CA ILE A 47 -0.62 -5.14 0.84
C ILE A 47 -1.92 -4.63 0.21
N SER A 48 -2.61 -5.51 -0.50
CA SER A 48 -3.87 -5.22 -1.17
C SER A 48 -4.73 -6.49 -1.20
N ARG A 49 -6.06 -6.30 -1.20
CA ARG A 49 -7.01 -7.40 -1.48
C ARG A 49 -7.38 -7.52 -2.96
N ASP A 50 -6.95 -6.56 -3.77
CA ASP A 50 -7.14 -6.55 -5.21
C ASP A 50 -6.09 -7.44 -5.87
N LYS A 51 -6.53 -8.55 -6.46
CA LYS A 51 -5.65 -9.51 -7.14
C LYS A 51 -5.02 -8.90 -8.39
N GLN A 52 -5.70 -8.00 -9.10
CA GLN A 52 -5.14 -7.38 -10.31
C GLN A 52 -3.98 -6.45 -9.95
N LEU A 53 -4.08 -5.72 -8.83
CA LEU A 53 -2.99 -4.88 -8.35
C LEU A 53 -1.78 -5.73 -7.90
N ILE A 54 -2.03 -6.85 -7.22
CA ILE A 54 -0.96 -7.77 -6.79
C ILE A 54 -0.28 -8.44 -7.99
N GLU A 55 -1.02 -8.84 -9.03
CA GLU A 55 -0.44 -9.42 -10.25
C GLU A 55 0.46 -8.44 -11.03
N ARG A 56 0.23 -7.12 -10.89
CA ARG A 56 1.01 -6.07 -11.56
C ARG A 56 2.23 -5.60 -10.75
N ALA A 57 2.34 -5.98 -9.48
CA ALA A 57 3.37 -5.50 -8.55
C ALA A 57 4.76 -6.07 -8.82
#